data_AF-A0A7R9GET0-F1
#
_entry.id   AF-A0A7R9GET0-F1
#
_cell.length_a   1.000
_cell.length_b   1.000
_cell.length_c   1.000
_cell.angle_alpha   90.00
_cell.angle_beta   90.00
_cell.angle_gamma   90.00
#
_symmetry.space_group_name_H-M   'P 1'
#
loop_
_entity.id
_entity.type
_entity.pdbx_description
1 polymer ?
#
loop_
_entity_poly.entity_id
_entity_poly.type
_entity_poly.pdbx_seq_one_letter_code
_entity_poly.pdbx_strand_id
1 'polypeptide(L)'
;MNFNTVLIFPCGFRSRVGEIPVSVAVTPNGFADAITDGCFVMPEERIMPFAEFLSVMECPQSHPGIFYVQKQCSNFTSEFSVLHEDAGVEVEWASEAFGKKPDAVNFWMGDSRAVTSMHRDHYENIYLVVSGVKKFLLIPPTDLPFVPYETYPAAKFYSSESGDFNVQKLDDAERVPWVSINPLDPDLEKYPNFRRAHVIECEVRAGEALYLPSLWFHHVRQSHACIALNFWYDMEFDLKYVYYKFVEALTASGVEAKSL
;
A
#
# COMPACT_ATOMS: atom_id res chain seq x y z
N MET A 1 10.34 -2.72 20.76
CA MET A 1 9.12 -3.45 21.14
C MET A 1 9.47 -4.92 21.28
N ASN A 2 9.26 -5.52 22.46
CA ASN A 2 9.23 -6.97 22.58
C ASN A 2 7.83 -7.41 22.17
N PHE A 3 7.66 -7.87 20.93
CA PHE A 3 6.40 -8.49 20.53
C PHE A 3 6.19 -9.73 21.38
N ASN A 4 5.07 -9.78 22.12
CA ASN A 4 4.69 -11.02 22.78
C ASN A 4 4.52 -12.10 21.70
N THR A 5 5.23 -13.21 21.87
CA THR A 5 5.26 -14.39 20.98
C THR A 5 3.89 -15.04 20.74
N VAL A 6 2.82 -14.48 21.32
CA VAL A 6 1.43 -14.94 21.26
C VAL A 6 0.80 -14.72 19.87
N LEU A 7 1.32 -13.79 19.06
CA LEU A 7 0.87 -13.58 17.68
C LEU A 7 1.30 -14.71 16.71
N ILE A 8 2.11 -15.69 17.17
CA ILE A 8 2.73 -16.71 16.30
C ILE A 8 1.96 -18.05 16.32
N PHE A 9 0.92 -18.23 17.15
CA PHE A 9 0.09 -19.44 17.11
C PHE A 9 -1.23 -19.22 16.33
N PRO A 10 -1.45 -19.90 15.19
CA PRO A 10 -2.62 -19.71 14.33
C PRO A 10 -3.97 -19.86 15.05
N CYS A 11 -4.06 -20.78 16.03
CA CYS A 11 -5.29 -21.04 16.78
C CYS A 11 -5.64 -19.90 17.76
N GLY A 12 -4.65 -19.29 18.42
CA GLY A 12 -4.86 -18.19 19.35
C GLY A 12 -5.27 -16.90 18.62
N PHE A 13 -4.64 -16.63 17.46
CA PHE A 13 -4.97 -15.45 16.66
C PHE A 13 -6.41 -15.50 16.14
N ARG A 14 -6.82 -16.60 15.49
CA ARG A 14 -8.20 -16.78 14.98
C ARG A 14 -9.24 -16.65 16.10
N SER A 15 -8.98 -17.18 17.30
CA SER A 15 -9.92 -17.06 18.43
C SER A 15 -10.13 -15.63 18.94
N ARG A 16 -9.13 -14.75 18.80
CA ARG A 16 -9.18 -13.37 19.32
C ARG A 16 -9.80 -12.39 18.35
N VAL A 17 -9.51 -12.55 17.06
CA VAL A 17 -9.92 -11.58 16.03
C VAL A 17 -10.94 -12.15 15.03
N GLY A 18 -11.26 -13.44 15.08
CA GLY A 18 -12.04 -14.13 14.05
C GLY A 18 -13.42 -13.53 13.79
N GLU A 19 -14.15 -13.12 14.83
CA GLU A 19 -15.50 -12.55 14.70
C GLU A 19 -15.50 -11.06 14.35
N ILE A 20 -14.32 -10.42 14.30
CA ILE A 20 -14.23 -8.99 13.99
C ILE A 20 -14.58 -8.78 12.51
N PRO A 21 -15.58 -7.93 12.19
CA PRO A 21 -15.84 -7.54 10.82
C PRO A 21 -14.73 -6.62 10.33
N VAL A 22 -14.08 -7.00 9.24
CA VAL A 22 -12.97 -6.25 8.65
C VAL A 22 -13.28 -5.83 7.23
N SER A 23 -12.73 -4.70 6.82
CA SER A 23 -12.77 -4.28 5.42
C SER A 23 -11.66 -4.99 4.63
N VAL A 24 -12.06 -5.75 3.61
CA VAL A 24 -11.17 -6.54 2.75
C VAL A 24 -11.29 -6.05 1.32
N ALA A 25 -10.16 -5.68 0.72
CA ALA A 25 -10.06 -5.42 -0.71
C ALA A 25 -10.01 -6.75 -1.47
N VAL A 26 -10.80 -6.85 -2.53
CA VAL A 26 -10.84 -8.02 -3.42
C VAL A 26 -10.64 -7.54 -4.85
N THR A 27 -9.70 -8.18 -5.55
CA THR A 27 -9.37 -7.87 -6.95
C THR A 27 -9.24 -9.15 -7.77
N PRO A 28 -9.50 -9.13 -9.08
CA PRO A 28 -9.32 -10.32 -9.92
C PRO A 28 -7.84 -10.67 -10.16
N ASN A 29 -6.96 -9.67 -10.10
CA ASN A 29 -5.58 -9.74 -10.58
C ASN A 29 -4.54 -9.43 -9.49
N GLY A 30 -4.97 -9.05 -8.29
CA GLY A 30 -4.09 -8.71 -7.17
C GLY A 30 -3.67 -7.25 -7.11
N PHE A 31 -4.05 -6.43 -8.11
CA PHE A 31 -3.66 -5.03 -8.19
C PHE A 31 -4.84 -4.14 -7.77
N ALA A 32 -4.83 -3.75 -6.51
CA ALA A 32 -5.71 -2.68 -6.02
C ALA A 32 -5.08 -1.32 -6.33
N ASP A 33 -5.91 -0.31 -6.59
CA ASP A 33 -5.49 1.07 -6.83
C ASP A 33 -4.41 1.14 -7.91
N ALA A 34 -4.75 0.60 -9.08
CA ALA A 34 -3.82 0.39 -10.18
C ALA A 34 -4.47 0.66 -11.54
N ILE A 35 -3.65 0.83 -12.57
CA ILE A 35 -4.13 1.04 -13.93
C ILE A 35 -4.54 -0.28 -14.56
N THR A 36 -5.82 -0.40 -14.91
CA THR A 36 -6.39 -1.54 -15.65
C THR A 36 -7.26 -1.00 -16.78
N ASP A 37 -7.03 -1.48 -18.01
CA ASP A 37 -7.79 -1.11 -19.22
C ASP A 37 -7.99 0.41 -19.40
N GLY A 38 -6.93 1.19 -19.11
CA GLY A 38 -6.93 2.65 -19.26
C GLY A 38 -7.71 3.41 -18.19
N CYS A 39 -8.07 2.78 -17.08
CA CYS A 39 -8.72 3.40 -15.92
C CYS A 39 -7.86 3.18 -14.66
N PHE A 40 -7.96 4.10 -13.70
CA PHE A 40 -7.50 3.85 -12.34
C PHE A 40 -8.59 3.06 -11.62
N VAL A 41 -8.33 1.80 -11.28
CA VAL A 41 -9.34 0.87 -10.76
C VAL A 41 -9.08 0.60 -9.28
N MET A 42 -10.03 1.00 -8.45
CA MET A 42 -10.09 0.68 -7.03
C MET A 42 -10.58 -0.76 -6.82
N PRO A 43 -10.19 -1.41 -5.71
CA PRO A 43 -10.66 -2.77 -5.42
C PRO A 43 -12.16 -2.80 -5.12
N GLU A 44 -12.76 -3.99 -5.25
CA GLU A 44 -14.04 -4.25 -4.58
C GLU A 44 -13.78 -4.30 -3.07
N GLU A 45 -14.63 -3.66 -2.27
CA GLU A 45 -14.50 -3.71 -0.81
C GLU A 45 -15.62 -4.56 -0.23
N ARG A 46 -15.23 -5.56 0.56
CA ARG A 46 -16.16 -6.43 1.28
C ARG A 46 -15.95 -6.26 2.78
N ILE A 47 -17.05 -6.29 3.53
CA ILE A 47 -17.00 -6.44 4.97
C ILE A 47 -17.27 -7.91 5.28
N MET A 48 -16.33 -8.57 5.96
CA MET A 48 -16.49 -9.97 6.35
C MET A 48 -15.85 -10.25 7.71
N PRO A 49 -16.28 -11.31 8.42
CA PRO A 49 -15.57 -11.79 9.60
C PRO A 49 -14.12 -12.11 9.24
N PHE A 50 -13.17 -11.69 10.08
CA PHE A 50 -11.77 -11.96 9.84
C PHE A 50 -11.46 -13.47 9.80
N ALA A 51 -12.23 -14.30 10.50
CA ALA A 51 -12.16 -15.75 10.39
C ALA A 51 -12.44 -16.26 8.97
N GLU A 52 -13.37 -15.65 8.25
CA GLU A 52 -13.64 -16.02 6.85
C GLU A 52 -12.44 -15.64 5.98
N PHE A 53 -11.93 -14.42 6.14
CA PHE A 53 -10.70 -13.99 5.47
C PHE A 53 -9.50 -14.92 5.75
N LEU A 54 -9.31 -15.36 6.99
CA LEU A 54 -8.26 -16.33 7.34
C LEU A 54 -8.46 -17.67 6.62
N SER A 55 -9.70 -18.13 6.47
CA SER A 55 -10.00 -19.36 5.71
C SER A 55 -9.69 -19.19 4.21
N VAL A 56 -9.89 -17.99 3.66
CA VAL A 56 -9.43 -17.66 2.30
C VAL A 56 -7.90 -17.74 2.22
N MET A 57 -7.18 -17.20 3.21
CA MET A 57 -5.71 -17.29 3.24
C MET A 57 -5.19 -18.72 3.38
N GLU A 58 -5.92 -19.62 4.04
CA GLU A 58 -5.56 -21.05 4.14
C GLU A 58 -5.75 -21.77 2.79
N CYS A 59 -6.75 -21.37 1.99
CA CYS A 59 -7.11 -21.98 0.71
C CYS A 59 -7.33 -20.92 -0.41
N PRO A 60 -6.29 -20.18 -0.82
CA PRO A 60 -6.44 -18.99 -1.67
C PRO A 60 -6.85 -19.28 -3.12
N GLN A 61 -6.65 -20.52 -3.59
CA GLN A 61 -7.04 -20.96 -4.94
C GLN A 61 -8.52 -21.37 -5.03
N SER A 62 -9.19 -21.57 -3.89
CA SER A 62 -10.58 -22.01 -3.83
C SER A 62 -11.58 -20.86 -3.90
N HIS A 63 -11.11 -19.61 -3.96
CA HIS A 63 -11.94 -18.41 -3.93
C HIS A 63 -11.68 -17.56 -5.18
N PRO A 64 -12.73 -17.03 -5.84
CA PRO A 64 -12.55 -16.10 -6.94
C PRO A 64 -12.00 -14.77 -6.41
N GLY A 65 -10.89 -14.34 -7.00
CA GLY A 65 -10.20 -13.09 -6.63
C GLY A 65 -9.08 -13.26 -5.63
N ILE A 66 -8.44 -12.13 -5.34
CA ILE A 66 -7.26 -12.00 -4.50
C ILE A 66 -7.59 -11.02 -3.38
N PHE A 67 -7.44 -11.49 -2.14
CA PHE A 67 -7.93 -10.83 -0.94
C PHE A 67 -6.78 -10.15 -0.19
N TYR A 68 -7.03 -8.92 0.27
CA TYR A 68 -6.05 -8.14 1.02
C TYR A 68 -6.74 -7.20 2.02
N VAL A 69 -6.42 -7.32 3.29
CA VAL A 69 -6.74 -6.30 4.29
C VAL A 69 -5.73 -5.17 4.14
N GLN A 70 -6.18 -4.06 3.54
CA GLN A 70 -5.34 -2.93 3.14
C GLN A 70 -5.92 -1.55 3.43
N LYS A 71 -6.99 -1.46 4.21
CA LYS A 71 -7.67 -0.18 4.45
C LYS A 71 -6.77 0.78 5.24
N GLN A 72 -6.31 1.83 4.59
CA GLN A 72 -5.39 2.85 5.11
C GLN A 72 -6.12 3.99 5.86
N CYS A 73 -7.08 3.66 6.72
CA CYS A 73 -7.87 4.64 7.48
C CYS A 73 -7.82 4.35 8.98
N SER A 74 -6.63 4.04 9.48
CA SER A 74 -6.41 3.61 10.86
C SER A 74 -7.24 2.37 11.23
N ASN A 75 -7.27 1.37 10.33
CA ASN A 75 -8.04 0.14 10.55
C ASN A 75 -7.53 -0.65 11.76
N PHE A 76 -6.26 -0.53 12.16
CA PHE A 76 -5.77 -1.19 13.38
C PHE A 76 -6.40 -0.60 14.65
N THR A 77 -6.53 0.73 14.72
CA THR A 77 -7.16 1.37 15.89
C THR A 77 -8.66 1.21 15.93
N SER A 78 -9.31 1.14 14.77
CA SER A 78 -10.76 1.08 14.66
C SER A 78 -11.34 -0.34 14.63
N GLU A 79 -10.69 -1.29 13.94
CA GLU A 79 -11.18 -2.65 13.73
C GLU A 79 -10.49 -3.65 14.68
N PHE A 80 -9.19 -3.47 14.99
CA PHE A 80 -8.38 -4.45 15.74
C PHE A 80 -7.99 -4.00 17.16
N SER A 81 -8.91 -3.36 17.88
CA SER A 81 -8.65 -2.86 19.25
C SER A 81 -8.15 -3.90 20.24
N VAL A 82 -8.59 -5.15 20.06
CA VAL A 82 -8.16 -6.29 20.89
C VAL A 82 -6.66 -6.57 20.80
N LEU A 83 -5.94 -6.06 19.79
CA LEU A 83 -4.51 -6.27 19.58
C LEU A 83 -3.63 -5.11 20.06
N HIS A 84 -4.21 -4.03 20.62
CA HIS A 84 -3.46 -2.82 20.98
C HIS A 84 -2.38 -3.09 22.04
N GLU A 85 -2.66 -3.97 23.00
CA GLU A 85 -1.67 -4.34 24.03
C GLU A 85 -0.50 -5.16 23.47
N ASP A 86 -0.69 -5.85 22.33
CA ASP A 86 0.34 -6.71 21.74
C ASP A 86 1.34 -5.93 20.88
N ALA A 87 0.88 -4.87 20.20
CA ALA A 87 1.68 -4.15 19.20
C ALA A 87 1.83 -2.64 19.46
N GLY A 88 1.03 -2.06 20.35
CA GLY A 88 0.98 -0.63 20.58
C GLY A 88 0.23 0.14 19.48
N VAL A 89 -0.18 1.37 19.80
CA VAL A 89 -0.84 2.30 18.87
C VAL A 89 0.10 3.43 18.41
N GLU A 90 1.38 3.33 18.75
CA GLU A 90 2.42 4.24 18.31
C GLU A 90 3.80 3.61 18.43
N VAL A 91 4.79 4.23 17.79
CA VAL A 91 6.22 3.93 17.99
C VAL A 91 6.83 5.08 18.78
N GLU A 92 7.05 4.89 20.09
CA GLU A 92 7.42 5.97 21.02
C GLU A 92 8.60 6.84 20.55
N TRP A 93 9.70 6.22 20.13
CA TRP A 93 10.88 6.94 19.66
C TRP A 93 10.61 7.73 18.37
N ALA A 94 9.72 7.23 17.50
CA ALA A 94 9.35 7.92 16.27
C ALA A 94 8.44 9.09 16.60
N SER A 95 7.50 8.92 17.52
CA SER A 95 6.64 9.99 18.01
C SER A 95 7.46 11.11 18.67
N GLU A 96 8.50 10.76 19.45
CA GLU A 96 9.45 11.72 20.01
C GLU A 96 10.24 12.45 18.91
N ALA A 97 10.80 11.71 17.94
CA ALA A 97 11.59 12.27 16.86
C ALA A 97 10.79 13.19 15.92
N PHE A 98 9.56 12.83 15.59
CA PHE A 98 8.66 13.63 14.76
C PHE A 98 7.89 14.70 15.55
N GLY A 99 7.97 14.68 16.89
CA GLY A 99 7.27 15.63 17.76
C GLY A 99 5.75 15.52 17.70
N LYS A 100 5.19 14.39 17.22
CA LYS A 100 3.75 14.18 17.04
C LYS A 100 3.39 12.70 17.18
N LYS A 101 2.12 12.40 17.44
CA LYS A 101 1.57 11.03 17.43
C LYS A 101 1.23 10.64 15.98
N PRO A 102 1.12 9.34 15.65
CA PRO A 102 0.68 8.93 14.32
C PRO A 102 -0.78 9.35 14.09
N ASP A 103 -1.08 9.81 12.88
CA ASP A 103 -2.45 10.13 12.43
C ASP A 103 -3.25 8.87 12.12
N ALA A 104 -2.55 7.80 11.70
CA ALA A 104 -3.15 6.51 11.43
C ALA A 104 -2.20 5.36 11.79
N VAL A 105 -2.78 4.27 12.30
CA VAL A 105 -2.10 2.97 12.45
C VAL A 105 -2.88 1.94 11.64
N ASN A 106 -2.24 1.34 10.65
CA ASN A 106 -2.91 0.39 9.76
C ASN A 106 -2.38 -1.02 9.94
N PHE A 107 -3.31 -1.97 9.87
CA PHE A 107 -3.09 -3.40 9.84
C PHE A 107 -3.15 -3.91 8.41
N TRP A 108 -2.19 -4.76 8.07
CA TRP A 108 -2.02 -5.35 6.76
C TRP A 108 -1.95 -6.87 6.85
N MET A 109 -2.79 -7.56 6.06
CA MET A 109 -2.66 -8.99 5.84
C MET A 109 -3.25 -9.39 4.51
N GLY A 110 -2.53 -10.13 3.67
CA GLY A 110 -3.04 -10.48 2.34
C GLY A 110 -2.32 -11.62 1.64
N ASP A 111 -2.88 -11.98 0.51
CA ASP A 111 -2.31 -12.97 -0.41
C ASP A 111 -0.97 -12.50 -0.99
N SER A 112 -0.07 -13.45 -1.27
CA SER A 112 1.19 -13.18 -1.98
C SER A 112 1.01 -12.52 -3.36
N ARG A 113 -0.15 -12.74 -3.99
CA ARG A 113 -0.54 -12.18 -5.28
C ARG A 113 -1.04 -10.74 -5.18
N ALA A 114 -1.39 -10.26 -3.98
CA ALA A 114 -1.80 -8.88 -3.78
C ALA A 114 -0.58 -7.95 -3.82
N VAL A 115 -0.65 -6.95 -4.67
CA VAL A 115 0.43 -6.01 -4.98
C VAL A 115 -0.10 -4.59 -4.86
N THR A 116 0.61 -3.77 -4.09
CA THR A 116 0.35 -2.32 -4.05
C THR A 116 1.16 -1.66 -5.17
N SER A 117 0.45 -1.03 -6.11
CA SER A 117 1.06 -0.37 -7.28
C SER A 117 1.97 0.79 -6.86
N MET A 118 2.82 1.25 -7.78
CA MET A 118 3.76 2.34 -7.50
C MET A 118 3.00 3.63 -7.17
N HIS A 119 3.24 4.20 -5.99
CA HIS A 119 2.65 5.46 -5.55
C HIS A 119 3.55 6.13 -4.51
N ARG A 120 3.14 7.28 -4.00
CA ARG A 120 3.82 8.01 -2.92
C ARG A 120 2.79 8.56 -1.94
N ASP A 121 3.21 8.69 -0.68
CA ASP A 121 2.39 9.25 0.40
C ASP A 121 2.96 10.56 0.94
N HIS A 122 2.11 11.38 1.57
CA HIS A 122 2.51 12.58 2.31
C HIS A 122 2.75 12.27 3.80
N TYR A 123 3.20 11.06 4.11
CA TYR A 123 3.39 10.58 5.47
C TYR A 123 4.83 10.10 5.69
N GLU A 124 5.38 10.39 6.85
CA GLU A 124 6.50 9.63 7.39
C GLU A 124 5.98 8.27 7.86
N ASN A 125 6.43 7.19 7.23
CA ASN A 125 5.86 5.87 7.40
C ASN A 125 6.83 4.93 8.11
N ILE A 126 6.48 4.50 9.33
CA ILE A 126 7.19 3.41 10.01
C ILE A 126 6.47 2.10 9.69
N TYR A 127 7.06 1.28 8.82
CA TYR A 127 6.48 0.03 8.33
C TYR A 127 7.12 -1.16 9.04
N LEU A 128 6.36 -1.85 9.88
CA LEU A 128 6.81 -2.96 10.72
C LEU A 128 6.24 -4.29 10.19
N VAL A 129 7.10 -5.27 9.94
CA VAL A 129 6.66 -6.61 9.57
C VAL A 129 6.61 -7.50 10.82
N VAL A 130 5.42 -8.00 11.13
CA VAL A 130 5.17 -8.86 12.30
C VAL A 130 5.40 -10.33 11.94
N SER A 131 4.92 -10.74 10.75
CA SER A 131 5.08 -12.10 10.24
C SER A 131 5.22 -12.09 8.72
N GLY A 132 6.06 -12.96 8.18
CA GLY A 132 6.33 -13.03 6.75
C GLY A 132 7.37 -12.00 6.30
N VAL A 133 7.23 -11.54 5.05
CA VAL A 133 8.19 -10.69 4.36
C VAL A 133 7.46 -9.69 3.46
N LYS A 134 7.89 -8.43 3.48
CA LYS A 134 7.52 -7.39 2.52
C LYS A 134 8.70 -7.08 1.61
N LYS A 135 8.44 -6.88 0.31
CA LYS A 135 9.43 -6.50 -0.69
C LYS A 135 9.04 -5.16 -1.28
N PHE A 136 9.84 -4.14 -1.01
CA PHE A 136 9.68 -2.79 -1.49
C PHE A 136 10.60 -2.54 -2.68
N LEU A 137 10.05 -1.90 -3.70
CA LEU A 137 10.81 -1.22 -4.74
C LEU A 137 10.59 0.27 -4.51
N LEU A 138 11.67 1.00 -4.28
CA LEU A 138 11.68 2.39 -3.84
C LEU A 138 12.35 3.28 -4.90
N ILE A 139 11.80 4.46 -5.14
CA ILE A 139 12.40 5.49 -5.99
C ILE A 139 12.35 6.82 -5.20
N PRO A 140 13.47 7.55 -5.08
CA PRO A 140 13.50 8.79 -4.31
C PRO A 140 12.65 9.89 -4.96
N PRO A 141 12.13 10.85 -4.17
CA PRO A 141 11.32 11.95 -4.69
C PRO A 141 12.04 12.83 -5.72
N THR A 142 13.38 12.85 -5.71
CA THR A 142 14.21 13.58 -6.69
C THR A 142 14.10 13.01 -8.10
N ASP A 143 13.66 11.77 -8.24
CA ASP A 143 13.54 11.07 -9.52
C ASP A 143 12.14 11.20 -10.13
N LEU A 144 11.28 12.03 -9.54
CA LEU A 144 9.98 12.41 -10.10
C LEU A 144 10.02 12.70 -11.62
N PRO A 145 11.02 13.41 -12.18
CA PRO A 145 11.08 13.66 -13.63
C PRO A 145 11.16 12.39 -14.51
N PHE A 146 11.51 11.25 -13.92
CA PHE A 146 11.67 9.96 -14.60
C PHE A 146 10.51 8.99 -14.32
N VAL A 147 9.62 9.32 -13.39
CA VAL A 147 8.45 8.50 -13.03
C VAL A 147 7.22 9.05 -13.79
N PRO A 148 6.68 8.30 -14.77
CA PRO A 148 5.59 8.78 -15.60
C PRO A 148 4.27 8.84 -14.82
N TYR A 149 3.61 10.00 -14.89
CA TYR A 149 2.26 10.22 -14.41
C TYR A 149 1.33 10.53 -15.58
N GLU A 150 0.17 9.91 -15.59
CA GLU A 150 -0.96 10.28 -16.44
C GLU A 150 -2.22 10.40 -15.58
N THR A 151 -3.28 10.98 -16.15
CA THR A 151 -4.58 11.06 -15.48
C THR A 151 -5.51 10.01 -16.06
N TYR A 152 -6.28 9.33 -15.22
CA TYR A 152 -7.16 8.25 -15.62
C TYR A 152 -8.59 8.46 -15.11
N PRO A 153 -9.64 8.02 -15.84
CA PRO A 153 -10.96 7.88 -15.26
C PRO A 153 -10.91 6.93 -14.05
N ALA A 154 -11.63 7.27 -12.98
CA ALA A 154 -11.79 6.38 -11.84
C ALA A 154 -12.79 5.26 -12.16
N ALA A 155 -12.49 4.07 -11.67
CA ALA A 155 -13.35 2.90 -11.76
C ALA A 155 -13.19 2.04 -10.50
N LYS A 156 -14.10 1.08 -10.32
CA LYS A 156 -14.06 0.11 -9.22
C LYS A 156 -14.32 -1.30 -9.76
N PHE A 157 -13.66 -2.30 -9.18
CA PHE A 157 -14.02 -3.69 -9.42
C PHE A 157 -15.34 -4.05 -8.72
N TYR A 158 -16.11 -4.94 -9.36
CA TYR A 158 -17.30 -5.54 -8.77
C TYR A 158 -17.45 -6.99 -9.24
N SER A 159 -17.61 -7.94 -8.32
CA SER A 159 -17.90 -9.33 -8.64
C SER A 159 -19.40 -9.56 -8.88
N SER A 160 -19.74 -10.30 -9.93
CA SER A 160 -21.09 -10.83 -10.16
C SER A 160 -21.41 -12.00 -9.22
N GLU A 161 -22.69 -12.42 -9.18
CA GLU A 161 -23.11 -13.64 -8.48
C GLU A 161 -22.41 -14.92 -9.01
N SER A 162 -21.95 -14.91 -10.26
CA SER A 162 -21.16 -16.01 -10.86
C SER A 162 -19.69 -16.04 -10.41
N GLY A 163 -19.21 -15.00 -9.71
CA GLY A 163 -17.82 -14.85 -9.30
C GLY A 163 -16.91 -14.16 -10.33
N ASP A 164 -17.46 -13.68 -11.45
CA ASP A 164 -16.72 -12.94 -12.46
C ASP A 164 -16.54 -11.47 -12.05
N PHE A 165 -15.36 -10.91 -12.28
CA PHE A 165 -15.08 -9.50 -11.98
C PHE A 165 -15.33 -8.61 -13.18
N ASN A 166 -16.01 -7.50 -12.95
CA ASN A 166 -16.23 -6.45 -13.94
C ASN A 166 -15.63 -5.13 -13.43
N VAL A 167 -15.28 -4.25 -14.38
CA VAL A 167 -14.82 -2.89 -14.09
C VAL A 167 -15.98 -1.92 -14.31
N GLN A 168 -16.40 -1.24 -13.26
CA GLN A 168 -17.42 -0.19 -13.35
C GLN A 168 -16.75 1.18 -13.26
N LYS A 169 -16.86 2.00 -14.32
CA LYS A 169 -16.43 3.39 -14.28
C LYS A 169 -17.32 4.17 -13.32
N LEU A 170 -16.71 5.08 -12.56
CA LEU A 170 -17.43 5.98 -11.69
C LEU A 170 -17.76 7.24 -12.48
N ASP A 171 -19.02 7.34 -12.89
CA ASP A 171 -19.54 8.54 -13.55
C ASP A 171 -19.38 9.74 -12.62
N ASP A 172 -19.03 10.90 -13.17
CA ASP A 172 -18.78 12.17 -12.46
C ASP A 172 -17.61 12.20 -11.46
N ALA A 173 -16.79 11.15 -11.38
CA ALA A 173 -15.57 11.19 -10.58
C ALA A 173 -14.46 12.03 -11.26
N GLU A 174 -13.70 12.78 -10.46
CA GLU A 174 -12.49 13.44 -10.93
C GLU A 174 -11.48 12.42 -11.48
N ARG A 175 -10.73 12.81 -12.52
CA ARG A 175 -9.67 11.97 -13.06
C ARG A 175 -8.55 11.87 -12.04
N VAL A 176 -8.04 10.66 -11.83
CA VAL A 176 -7.01 10.37 -10.85
C VAL A 176 -5.63 10.42 -11.52
N PRO A 177 -4.70 11.30 -11.09
CA PRO A 177 -3.31 11.22 -11.50
C PRO A 177 -2.65 10.01 -10.82
N TRP A 178 -2.04 9.12 -11.60
CA TRP A 178 -1.39 7.92 -11.07
C TRP A 178 -0.12 7.57 -11.84
N VAL A 179 0.77 6.80 -11.21
CA VAL A 179 1.98 6.31 -11.86
C VAL A 179 1.60 5.29 -12.92
N SER A 180 2.04 5.55 -14.16
CA SER A 180 1.57 4.82 -15.35
C SER A 180 2.44 3.63 -15.74
N ILE A 181 3.52 3.37 -15.01
CA ILE A 181 4.49 2.32 -15.33
C ILE A 181 4.46 1.21 -14.26
N ASN A 182 4.51 -0.04 -14.72
CA ASN A 182 4.80 -1.18 -13.85
C ASN A 182 6.31 -1.23 -13.61
N PRO A 183 6.81 -0.99 -12.39
CA PRO A 183 8.25 -0.96 -12.13
C PRO A 183 8.89 -2.36 -12.18
N LEU A 184 8.09 -3.44 -12.13
CA LEU A 184 8.59 -4.83 -12.25
C LEU A 184 8.76 -5.29 -13.70
N ASP A 185 8.02 -4.68 -14.62
CA ASP A 185 8.08 -4.95 -16.05
C ASP A 185 7.84 -3.64 -16.81
N PRO A 186 8.83 -2.72 -16.81
CA PRO A 186 8.64 -1.38 -17.33
C PRO A 186 8.60 -1.36 -18.86
N ASP A 187 7.55 -0.78 -19.44
CA ASP A 187 7.49 -0.46 -20.86
C ASP A 187 8.39 0.75 -21.17
N LEU A 188 9.66 0.46 -21.42
CA LEU A 188 10.70 1.46 -21.69
C LEU A 188 10.67 2.00 -23.13
N GLU A 189 9.82 1.45 -24.00
CA GLU A 189 9.55 2.03 -25.31
C GLU A 189 8.54 3.17 -25.17
N LYS A 190 7.49 2.96 -24.35
CA LYS A 190 6.51 4.01 -24.00
C LYS A 190 7.08 5.05 -23.04
N TYR A 191 7.84 4.63 -22.03
CA TYR A 191 8.38 5.49 -20.97
C TYR A 191 9.92 5.43 -20.88
N PRO A 192 10.65 5.90 -21.91
CA PRO A 192 12.10 5.70 -22.00
C PRO A 192 12.89 6.39 -20.89
N ASN A 193 12.38 7.48 -20.33
CA ASN A 193 13.01 8.22 -19.24
C ASN A 193 13.10 7.42 -17.93
N PHE A 194 12.25 6.41 -17.74
CA PHE A 194 12.29 5.57 -16.54
C PHE A 194 13.61 4.80 -16.40
N ARG A 195 14.37 4.59 -17.49
CA ARG A 195 15.74 4.04 -17.46
C ARG A 195 16.70 4.85 -16.57
N ARG A 196 16.36 6.11 -16.30
CA ARG A 196 17.16 7.04 -15.49
C ARG A 196 16.76 7.07 -14.02
N ALA A 197 15.65 6.41 -13.65
CA ALA A 197 15.21 6.32 -12.27
C ALA A 197 16.13 5.39 -11.46
N HIS A 198 16.49 5.82 -10.26
CA HIS A 198 17.26 5.08 -9.29
C HIS A 198 16.32 4.21 -8.48
N VAL A 199 16.22 2.94 -8.90
CA VAL A 199 15.41 1.93 -8.23
C VAL A 199 16.21 1.26 -7.11
N ILE A 200 15.65 1.25 -5.91
CA ILE A 200 16.21 0.59 -4.72
C ILE A 200 15.28 -0.53 -4.30
N GLU A 201 15.79 -1.75 -4.15
CA GLU A 201 15.03 -2.88 -3.62
C GLU A 201 15.36 -3.12 -2.15
N CYS A 202 14.32 -3.29 -1.33
CA CYS A 202 14.44 -3.57 0.10
C CYS A 202 13.51 -4.72 0.48
N GLU A 203 14.03 -5.69 1.23
CA GLU A 203 13.24 -6.75 1.84
C GLU A 203 13.17 -6.52 3.36
N VAL A 204 11.96 -6.48 3.90
CA VAL A 204 11.67 -6.29 5.33
C VAL A 204 11.04 -7.58 5.84
N ARG A 205 11.67 -8.22 6.81
CA ARG A 205 11.28 -9.52 7.37
C ARG A 205 10.65 -9.36 8.75
N ALA A 206 10.02 -10.43 9.23
CA ALA A 206 9.43 -10.49 10.57
C ALA A 206 10.40 -9.97 11.65
N GLY A 207 9.95 -9.00 12.44
CA GLY A 207 10.72 -8.32 13.49
C GLY A 207 11.49 -7.09 13.02
N GLU A 208 11.56 -6.83 11.72
CA GLU A 208 12.22 -5.66 11.14
C GLU A 208 11.22 -4.52 10.90
N ALA A 209 11.75 -3.29 10.92
CA ALA A 209 11.01 -2.08 10.57
C ALA A 209 11.75 -1.32 9.47
N LEU A 210 10.99 -0.80 8.50
CA LEU A 210 11.44 0.13 7.49
C LEU A 210 10.89 1.52 7.82
N TYR A 211 11.77 2.49 7.97
CA TYR A 211 11.37 3.88 7.83
C TYR A 211 11.31 4.21 6.34
N LEU A 212 10.10 4.42 5.82
CA LEU A 212 9.81 4.86 4.47
C LEU A 212 9.50 6.37 4.52
N PRO A 213 10.44 7.23 4.09
CA PRO A 213 10.27 8.67 4.23
C PRO A 213 9.15 9.22 3.35
N SER A 214 8.60 10.36 3.75
CA SER A 214 7.57 11.06 2.97
C SER A 214 7.99 11.31 1.52
N LEU A 215 7.01 11.25 0.61
CA LEU A 215 7.16 11.45 -0.84
C LEU A 215 7.97 10.40 -1.60
N TRP A 216 8.51 9.37 -0.93
CA TRP A 216 9.18 8.27 -1.63
C TRP A 216 8.18 7.44 -2.41
N PHE A 217 8.48 7.24 -3.69
CA PHE A 217 7.74 6.32 -4.51
C PHE A 217 8.03 4.91 -4.06
N HIS A 218 6.99 4.11 -3.89
CA HIS A 218 7.12 2.74 -3.44
C HIS A 218 6.09 1.82 -4.10
N HIS A 219 6.55 0.63 -4.43
CA HIS A 219 5.76 -0.49 -4.92
C HIS A 219 6.00 -1.69 -4.00
N VAL A 220 4.93 -2.35 -3.55
CA VAL A 220 5.02 -3.33 -2.45
C VAL A 220 4.47 -4.69 -2.87
N ARG A 221 5.29 -5.73 -2.67
CA ARG A 221 4.90 -7.14 -2.71
C ARG A 221 5.06 -7.78 -1.34
N GLN A 222 4.48 -8.96 -1.15
CA GLN A 222 4.51 -9.66 0.14
C GLN A 222 4.60 -11.18 -0.02
N SER A 223 5.12 -11.85 1.02
CA SER A 223 4.90 -13.28 1.19
C SER A 223 3.42 -13.56 1.47
N HIS A 224 2.99 -14.79 1.22
CA HIS A 224 1.60 -15.19 1.49
C HIS A 224 1.24 -15.02 2.96
N ALA A 225 0.06 -14.46 3.24
CA ALA A 225 -0.44 -14.20 4.59
C ALA A 225 0.53 -13.37 5.47
N CYS A 226 1.35 -12.51 4.86
CA CYS A 226 2.22 -11.58 5.57
C CYS A 226 1.41 -10.67 6.49
N ILE A 227 1.82 -10.52 7.75
CA ILE A 227 1.20 -9.58 8.71
C ILE A 227 2.15 -8.41 8.92
N ALA A 228 1.65 -7.20 8.73
CA ALA A 228 2.41 -5.99 9.00
C ALA A 228 1.54 -4.91 9.65
N LEU A 229 2.19 -4.01 10.36
CA LEU A 229 1.61 -2.78 10.86
C LEU A 229 2.38 -1.61 10.25
N ASN A 230 1.70 -0.51 10.00
CA ASN A 230 2.39 0.73 9.67
C ASN A 230 1.81 1.90 10.45
N PHE A 231 2.69 2.85 10.78
CA PHE A 231 2.37 4.05 11.55
C PHE A 231 2.65 5.25 10.67
N TRP A 232 1.60 6.01 10.35
CA TRP A 232 1.67 7.20 9.53
C TRP A 232 1.68 8.45 10.38
N TYR A 233 2.71 9.26 10.20
CA TYR A 233 2.86 10.57 10.80
C TYR A 233 2.86 11.61 9.68
N ASP A 234 1.94 12.58 9.72
CA ASP A 234 1.83 13.59 8.67
C ASP A 234 3.17 14.29 8.48
N MET A 235 3.59 14.43 7.22
CA MET A 235 4.88 15.02 6.92
C MET A 235 4.93 16.48 7.35
N GLU A 236 6.13 16.99 7.64
CA GLU A 236 6.31 18.44 7.73
C GLU A 236 6.31 19.04 6.32
N PHE A 237 5.37 19.96 6.06
CA PHE A 237 5.29 20.70 4.80
C PHE A 237 6.31 21.83 4.75
N ASP A 238 7.58 21.45 4.81
CA ASP A 238 8.74 22.34 4.87
C ASP A 238 9.32 22.65 3.48
N LEU A 239 10.56 23.16 3.46
CA LEU A 239 11.28 23.49 2.22
C LEU A 239 11.40 22.29 1.26
N LYS A 240 11.47 21.05 1.76
CA LYS A 240 11.55 19.84 0.92
C LYS A 240 10.28 19.69 0.09
N TYR A 241 9.12 19.91 0.70
CA TYR A 241 7.83 19.86 0.00
C TYR A 241 7.73 20.96 -1.05
N VAL A 242 8.14 22.19 -0.72
CA VAL A 242 8.16 23.30 -1.70
C VAL A 242 9.03 22.97 -2.90
N TYR A 243 10.23 22.43 -2.68
CA TYR A 243 11.10 21.99 -3.78
C TYR A 243 10.51 20.84 -4.58
N TYR A 244 9.89 19.87 -3.91
CA TYR A 244 9.20 18.77 -4.59
C TYR A 244 8.10 19.31 -5.54
N LYS A 245 7.25 20.22 -5.06
CA LYS A 245 6.20 20.85 -5.88
C LYS A 245 6.77 21.69 -7.02
N PHE A 246 7.91 22.34 -6.82
CA PHE A 246 8.62 23.03 -7.89
C PHE A 246 9.09 22.06 -8.99
N VAL A 247 9.72 20.94 -8.62
CA VAL A 247 10.14 19.89 -9.58
C VAL A 247 8.94 19.27 -10.28
N GLU A 248 7.83 19.04 -9.56
CA GLU A 248 6.58 18.53 -10.13
C GLU A 248 6.01 19.49 -11.19
N ALA A 249 5.95 20.78 -10.90
CA ALA A 249 5.48 21.80 -11.84
C ALA A 249 6.38 21.89 -13.09
N LEU A 250 7.71 21.84 -12.92
CA LEU A 250 8.65 21.83 -14.05
C LEU A 250 8.47 20.59 -14.93
N THR A 251 8.33 19.41 -14.30
CA THR A 251 8.11 18.14 -15.01
C THR A 251 6.80 18.18 -15.81
N ALA A 252 5.72 18.67 -15.21
CA ALA A 252 4.42 18.80 -15.88
C ALA A 252 4.43 19.80 -17.04
N SER A 253 5.28 20.83 -16.98
CA SER A 253 5.43 21.83 -18.05
C SER A 253 6.23 21.34 -19.27
N GLY A 254 6.79 20.13 -19.24
CA GLY A 254 7.58 19.57 -20.33
C GLY A 254 8.91 20.28 -20.56
N VAL A 255 9.41 21.03 -19.57
CA VAL A 255 10.75 21.64 -19.63
C VAL A 255 11.78 20.52 -19.53
N GLU A 256 12.26 20.05 -20.68
CA GLU A 256 13.37 19.11 -20.72
C GLU A 256 14.59 19.73 -20.04
N ALA A 257 15.11 19.04 -19.02
CA ALA A 257 16.39 19.37 -18.43
C ALA A 257 17.48 19.21 -19.51
N LYS A 258 17.81 20.31 -20.18
CA LYS A 258 19.02 20.38 -21.00
C LYS A 258 20.19 20.10 -20.07
N SER A 259 20.99 19.08 -20.39
CA SER A 259 22.23 18.79 -19.70
C SER A 259 23.06 20.08 -19.59
N LEU A 260 23.37 20.48 -18.36
CA LEU A 260 24.40 21.49 -18.07
C LEU A 260 25.79 20.93 -18.37
#